data_AF-A0A1F8BLQ5-F1
#
_entry.id   AF-A0A1F8BLQ5-F1
#
_cell.length_a   1.000
_cell.length_b   1.000
_cell.length_c   1.000
_cell.angle_alpha   90.00
_cell.angle_beta   90.00
_cell.angle_gamma   90.00
#
_symmetry.space_group_name_H-M   'P 1'
#
loop_
_entity.id
_entity.type
_entity.pdbx_description
1 polymer ?
#
loop_
_entity_poly.entity_id
_entity_poly.type
_entity_poly.pdbx_seq_one_letter_code
_entity_poly.pdbx_strand_id
1 'polypeptide(L)'
;MDSEKHIEEIEFKYLTQLHSYIKNNLREFEENLAKSLNYLPSITLPIIMASIEGKSYNPFAEIIERHISYTVIKELLKQGFKFIPLGYSADLCFENDEIVLNIDIKTANAENKSDYNNLVTSGLNQTSFKGLLPIGVKGKTDYHSGGIKEIKVTPVLPTKYHSKLTVTCELQFIYEDYKDVIDSIREEYSAVRKIFASYLPQILAESFETKEDLNYFLNYKTKKSDSDRKKYLTDNLIRNYYIQGEREIKYNKKDLETINNFANLIIKTGELLQNKEIKPIAIIITCLPNGLLENKYSEMFVSGKSYGSSIRYHYADGKFKTLPGNPPRSFFVMKNKLYEKKINKILESI
;
A
#
# COMPACT_ATOMS: atom_id res chain seq x y z
N MET A 1 -18.87 -26.40 20.00
CA MET A 1 -19.60 -25.95 18.79
C MET A 1 -20.17 -24.55 18.99
N ASP A 2 -20.79 -24.23 20.14
CA ASP A 2 -21.37 -22.90 20.39
C ASP A 2 -20.35 -21.74 20.40
N SER A 3 -19.11 -22.00 20.81
CA SER A 3 -18.05 -20.97 20.84
C SER A 3 -17.58 -20.53 19.45
N GLU A 4 -17.45 -21.45 18.50
CA GLU A 4 -16.96 -21.16 17.14
C GLU A 4 -18.03 -20.42 16.33
N LYS A 5 -19.28 -20.86 16.46
CA LYS A 5 -20.42 -20.19 15.84
C LYS A 5 -20.55 -18.75 16.33
N HIS A 6 -20.43 -18.55 17.65
CA HIS A 6 -20.47 -17.22 18.23
C HIS A 6 -19.34 -16.29 17.71
N ILE A 7 -18.12 -16.82 17.51
CA ILE A 7 -17.02 -16.05 16.93
C ILE A 7 -17.37 -15.62 15.49
N GLU A 8 -17.89 -16.53 14.67
CA GLU A 8 -18.31 -16.19 13.29
C GLU A 8 -19.48 -15.20 13.25
N GLU A 9 -20.43 -15.30 14.19
CA GLU A 9 -21.54 -14.34 14.32
C GLU A 9 -21.01 -12.92 14.60
N ILE A 10 -20.01 -12.80 15.49
CA ILE A 10 -19.34 -11.53 15.79
C ILE A 10 -18.60 -11.00 14.55
N GLU A 11 -17.76 -11.82 13.92
CA GLU A 11 -17.01 -11.43 12.73
C GLU A 11 -17.94 -10.98 11.59
N PHE A 12 -19.03 -11.72 11.35
CA PHE A 12 -20.03 -11.38 10.33
C PHE A 12 -20.78 -10.07 10.65
N LYS A 13 -21.15 -9.86 11.92
CA LYS A 13 -21.75 -8.59 12.40
C LYS A 13 -20.85 -7.41 12.05
N TYR A 14 -19.56 -7.47 12.38
CA TYR A 14 -18.66 -6.33 12.16
C TYR A 14 -18.24 -6.17 10.69
N LEU A 15 -18.13 -7.26 9.93
CA LEU A 15 -17.93 -7.20 8.48
C LEU A 15 -19.08 -6.47 7.78
N THR A 16 -20.34 -6.83 8.10
CA THR A 16 -21.54 -6.25 7.48
C THR A 16 -21.75 -4.79 7.89
N GLN A 17 -21.45 -4.44 9.15
CA GLN A 17 -21.44 -3.05 9.62
C GLN A 17 -20.41 -2.21 8.87
N LEU A 18 -19.14 -2.66 8.82
CA LEU A 18 -18.07 -1.92 8.14
C LEU A 18 -18.35 -1.78 6.63
N HIS A 19 -18.85 -2.84 5.99
CA HIS A 19 -19.32 -2.78 4.60
C HIS A 19 -20.37 -1.68 4.41
N SER A 20 -21.37 -1.62 5.29
CA SER A 20 -22.42 -0.61 5.23
C SER A 20 -21.89 0.81 5.44
N TYR A 21 -20.99 1.02 6.41
CA TYR A 21 -20.39 2.33 6.67
C TYR A 21 -19.63 2.85 5.46
N ILE A 22 -18.78 2.02 4.85
CA ILE A 22 -18.00 2.45 3.69
C ILE A 22 -18.93 2.68 2.50
N LYS A 23 -19.87 1.75 2.24
CA LYS A 23 -20.81 1.83 1.12
C LYS A 23 -21.65 3.11 1.17
N ASN A 24 -22.13 3.49 2.34
CA ASN A 24 -22.94 4.70 2.53
C ASN A 24 -22.13 6.00 2.37
N ASN A 25 -20.79 5.93 2.48
CA ASN A 25 -19.89 7.07 2.36
C ASN A 25 -19.08 7.09 1.04
N LEU A 26 -19.38 6.19 0.09
CA LEU A 26 -18.66 6.11 -1.19
C LEU A 26 -18.70 7.43 -1.96
N ARG A 27 -19.84 8.13 -1.97
CA ARG A 27 -19.96 9.42 -2.64
C ARG A 27 -19.05 10.49 -2.02
N GLU A 28 -19.03 10.60 -0.68
CA GLU A 28 -18.13 11.54 0.01
C GLU A 28 -16.66 11.19 -0.26
N PHE A 29 -16.32 9.90 -0.27
CA PHE A 29 -15.00 9.40 -0.63
C PHE A 29 -14.59 9.80 -2.06
N GLU A 30 -15.47 9.58 -3.05
CA GLU A 30 -15.20 9.92 -4.46
C GLU A 30 -15.05 11.44 -4.67
N GLU A 31 -15.90 12.25 -4.04
CA GLU A 31 -15.82 13.71 -4.10
C GLU A 31 -14.50 14.23 -3.49
N ASN A 32 -14.06 13.66 -2.36
CA ASN A 32 -12.81 14.05 -1.70
C ASN A 32 -11.57 13.55 -2.45
N LEU A 33 -11.64 12.35 -3.04
CA LEU A 33 -10.60 11.85 -3.93
C LEU A 33 -10.44 12.79 -5.13
N ALA A 34 -11.53 13.13 -5.84
CA ALA A 34 -11.50 14.04 -6.98
C ALA A 34 -10.89 15.40 -6.63
N LYS A 35 -11.25 15.99 -5.48
CA LYS A 35 -10.64 17.23 -4.99
C LYS A 35 -9.12 17.09 -4.79
N SER A 36 -8.66 15.95 -4.29
CA SER A 36 -7.23 15.70 -4.06
C SER A 36 -6.47 15.52 -5.38
N LEU A 37 -7.10 14.90 -6.39
CA LEU A 37 -6.49 14.73 -7.71
C LEU A 37 -6.21 16.07 -8.41
N ASN A 38 -6.95 17.13 -8.09
CA ASN A 38 -6.68 18.47 -8.61
C ASN A 38 -5.34 19.07 -8.15
N TYR A 39 -4.72 18.50 -7.10
CA TYR A 39 -3.40 18.92 -6.62
C TYR A 39 -2.26 18.10 -7.23
N LEU A 40 -2.54 17.07 -8.05
CA LEU A 40 -1.50 16.26 -8.69
C LEU A 40 -0.47 17.09 -9.45
N PRO A 41 -0.84 18.09 -10.27
CA PRO A 41 0.13 18.91 -10.99
C PRO A 41 1.17 19.57 -10.06
N SER A 42 0.78 19.93 -8.83
CA SER A 42 1.66 20.53 -7.83
C SER A 42 2.61 19.53 -7.16
N ILE A 43 2.29 18.22 -7.20
CA ILE A 43 3.09 17.15 -6.59
C ILE A 43 3.67 16.16 -7.60
N THR A 44 3.50 16.40 -8.91
CA THR A 44 4.00 15.52 -9.98
C THR A 44 5.50 15.30 -9.90
N LEU A 45 6.29 16.34 -9.63
CA LEU A 45 7.74 16.20 -9.48
C LEU A 45 8.10 15.25 -8.32
N PRO A 46 7.63 15.44 -7.07
CA PRO A 46 7.78 14.46 -6.00
C PRO A 46 7.41 13.02 -6.39
N ILE A 47 6.30 12.82 -7.13
CA ILE A 47 5.88 11.49 -7.61
C ILE A 47 6.93 10.88 -8.53
N ILE A 48 7.42 11.64 -9.51
CA ILE A 48 8.47 11.18 -10.45
C ILE A 48 9.73 10.79 -9.67
N MET A 49 10.17 11.64 -8.74
CA MET A 49 11.35 11.42 -7.91
C MET A 49 11.25 10.12 -7.10
N ALA A 50 10.12 9.90 -6.43
CA ALA A 50 9.87 8.70 -5.62
C ALA A 50 9.84 7.43 -6.47
N SER A 51 9.32 7.50 -7.69
CA SER A 51 9.20 6.35 -8.59
C SER A 51 10.53 5.74 -9.05
N ILE A 52 11.63 6.51 -9.00
CA ILE A 52 12.95 6.10 -9.47
C ILE A 52 13.71 5.31 -8.40
N GLU A 53 13.28 5.36 -7.14
CA GLU A 53 13.89 4.61 -6.05
C GLU A 53 13.58 3.10 -6.09
N GLY A 54 13.03 2.58 -7.20
CA GLY A 54 12.69 1.17 -7.37
C GLY A 54 11.54 0.70 -6.49
N LYS A 55 10.94 1.59 -5.70
CA LYS A 55 9.70 1.36 -4.98
C LYS A 55 8.56 1.70 -5.92
N SER A 56 7.57 0.82 -6.01
CA SER A 56 6.27 1.06 -6.62
C SER A 56 5.50 2.13 -5.83
N TYR A 57 6.04 3.35 -5.78
CA TYR A 57 5.42 4.46 -5.07
C TYR A 57 4.15 4.83 -5.81
N ASN A 58 3.03 4.62 -5.12
CA ASN A 58 1.72 4.94 -5.63
C ASN A 58 1.11 6.12 -4.87
N PRO A 59 1.18 7.35 -5.41
CA PRO A 59 0.58 8.50 -4.74
C PRO A 59 -0.93 8.33 -4.56
N PHE A 60 -1.59 7.59 -5.45
CA PHE A 60 -3.02 7.31 -5.35
C PHE A 60 -3.32 6.37 -4.20
N ALA A 61 -2.45 5.39 -3.93
CA ALA A 61 -2.60 4.50 -2.77
C ALA A 61 -2.59 5.31 -1.47
N GLU A 62 -1.62 6.20 -1.30
CA GLU A 62 -1.52 7.02 -0.08
C GLU A 62 -2.72 7.98 0.08
N ILE A 63 -3.20 8.59 -1.02
CA ILE A 63 -4.38 9.45 -1.00
C ILE A 63 -5.62 8.64 -0.59
N ILE A 64 -5.79 7.44 -1.16
CA ILE A 64 -6.90 6.53 -0.85
C ILE A 64 -6.84 6.12 0.62
N GLU A 65 -5.69 5.64 1.08
CA GLU A 65 -5.46 5.20 2.46
C GLU A 65 -5.85 6.30 3.47
N ARG A 66 -5.49 7.56 3.18
CA ARG A 66 -5.86 8.70 4.04
C ARG A 66 -7.36 8.97 4.05
N HIS A 67 -8.00 9.03 2.88
CA HIS A 67 -9.44 9.33 2.80
C HIS A 67 -10.28 8.23 3.41
N ILE A 68 -9.96 6.97 3.12
CA ILE A 68 -10.71 5.85 3.69
C ILE A 68 -10.47 5.72 5.19
N SER A 69 -9.25 5.97 5.67
CA SER A 69 -8.96 6.03 7.10
C SER A 69 -9.81 7.09 7.78
N TYR A 70 -9.87 8.30 7.20
CA TYR A 70 -10.72 9.37 7.71
C TYR A 70 -12.20 8.94 7.77
N THR A 71 -12.75 8.37 6.69
CA THR A 71 -14.13 7.87 6.65
C THR A 71 -14.40 6.81 7.71
N VAL A 72 -13.54 5.80 7.81
CA VAL A 72 -13.69 4.69 8.77
C VAL A 72 -13.58 5.19 10.20
N ILE A 73 -12.60 6.04 10.52
CA ILE A 73 -12.44 6.66 11.85
C ILE A 73 -13.70 7.45 12.20
N LYS A 74 -14.14 8.35 11.32
CA LYS A 74 -15.33 9.19 11.53
C LYS A 74 -16.57 8.35 11.83
N GLU A 75 -16.81 7.28 11.09
CA GLU A 75 -17.98 6.43 11.28
C GLU A 75 -17.87 5.56 12.54
N LEU A 76 -16.73 4.90 12.80
CA LEU A 76 -16.59 4.04 13.98
C LEU A 76 -16.66 4.84 15.29
N LEU A 77 -16.10 6.05 15.33
CA LEU A 77 -16.22 6.93 16.50
C LEU A 77 -17.68 7.30 16.80
N LYS A 78 -18.51 7.56 15.76
CA LYS A 78 -19.95 7.82 15.93
C LYS A 78 -20.70 6.61 16.51
N GLN A 79 -20.19 5.41 16.29
CA GLN A 79 -20.76 4.15 16.78
C GLN A 79 -20.23 3.76 18.17
N GLY A 80 -19.46 4.64 18.81
CA GLY A 80 -18.94 4.42 20.16
C GLY A 80 -17.66 3.60 20.23
N PHE A 81 -17.03 3.29 19.09
CA PHE A 81 -15.68 2.73 19.12
C PHE A 81 -14.68 3.77 19.62
N LYS A 82 -13.62 3.30 20.27
CA LYS A 82 -12.44 4.10 20.62
C LYS A 82 -11.31 3.75 19.69
N PHE A 83 -10.70 4.75 19.05
CA PHE A 83 -9.51 4.54 18.23
C PHE A 83 -8.29 4.29 19.12
N ILE A 84 -7.54 3.23 18.84
CA ILE A 84 -6.32 2.86 19.56
C ILE A 84 -5.16 2.77 18.56
N PRO A 85 -4.32 3.80 18.41
CA PRO A 85 -3.18 3.75 17.50
C PRO A 85 -2.08 2.87 18.09
N LEU A 86 -2.04 1.60 17.69
CA LEU A 86 -0.98 0.66 18.09
C LEU A 86 0.08 0.59 17.00
N GLY A 87 1.35 0.82 17.36
CA GLY A 87 2.48 0.76 16.41
C GLY A 87 2.80 -0.65 15.87
N TYR A 88 2.06 -1.67 16.30
CA TYR A 88 2.25 -3.07 15.91
C TYR A 88 0.90 -3.76 15.58
N SER A 89 -0.04 -3.01 14.98
CA SER A 89 -1.33 -3.52 14.48
C SER A 89 -1.47 -3.31 12.96
N ALA A 90 -2.67 -3.58 12.43
CA ALA A 90 -3.10 -3.08 11.14
C ALA A 90 -3.14 -1.54 11.10
N ASP A 91 -3.34 -0.96 9.91
CA ASP A 91 -3.37 0.51 9.69
C ASP A 91 -4.32 1.24 10.65
N LEU A 92 -5.48 0.66 10.95
CA LEU A 92 -6.43 1.18 11.90
C LEU A 92 -6.79 0.12 12.94
N CYS A 93 -6.82 0.53 14.22
CA CYS A 93 -7.24 -0.33 15.31
C CYS A 93 -8.23 0.42 16.21
N PHE A 94 -9.32 -0.26 16.56
CA PHE A 94 -10.39 0.27 17.39
C PHE A 94 -10.83 -0.73 18.45
N GLU A 95 -11.41 -0.25 19.53
CA GLU A 95 -12.09 -1.10 20.51
C GLU A 95 -13.52 -0.65 20.75
N ASN A 96 -14.38 -1.61 21.10
CA ASN A 96 -15.61 -1.35 21.82
C ASN A 96 -15.69 -2.34 23.01
N ASP A 97 -16.87 -2.55 23.58
CA ASP A 97 -17.02 -3.44 24.74
C ASP A 97 -16.91 -4.93 24.38
N GLU A 98 -17.12 -5.30 23.11
CA GLU A 98 -17.12 -6.69 22.64
C GLU A 98 -15.80 -7.11 21.98
N ILE A 99 -15.19 -6.22 21.18
CA ILE A 99 -14.10 -6.56 20.26
C ILE A 99 -12.97 -5.54 20.26
N VAL A 100 -11.83 -5.99 19.73
CA VAL A 100 -10.80 -5.13 19.15
C VAL A 100 -10.80 -5.36 17.64
N LEU A 101 -11.17 -4.32 16.89
CA LEU A 101 -11.28 -4.33 15.43
C LEU A 101 -9.99 -3.81 14.81
N ASN A 102 -9.35 -4.66 14.00
CA ASN A 102 -8.20 -4.32 13.17
C ASN A 102 -8.66 -4.17 11.72
N ILE A 103 -8.31 -3.06 11.08
CA ILE A 103 -8.63 -2.79 9.68
C ILE A 103 -7.32 -2.46 8.97
N ASP A 104 -6.97 -3.29 8.00
CA ASP A 104 -5.81 -3.06 7.14
C ASP A 104 -6.25 -2.61 5.76
N ILE A 105 -5.62 -1.57 5.22
CA ILE A 105 -5.95 -1.02 3.92
C ILE A 105 -4.94 -1.56 2.92
N LYS A 106 -5.43 -2.25 1.90
CA LYS A 106 -4.61 -2.82 0.84
C LYS A 106 -4.85 -2.09 -0.45
N THR A 107 -3.79 -1.81 -1.19
CA THR A 107 -3.89 -1.29 -2.55
C THR A 107 -3.28 -2.29 -3.51
N ALA A 108 -3.93 -2.50 -4.66
CA ALA A 108 -3.51 -3.49 -5.64
C ALA A 108 -3.68 -2.94 -7.06
N ASN A 109 -2.64 -3.13 -7.88
CA ASN A 109 -2.66 -2.74 -9.29
C ASN A 109 -3.38 -3.81 -10.11
N ALA A 110 -4.37 -3.41 -10.91
CA ALA A 110 -5.17 -4.31 -11.75
C ALA A 110 -4.37 -5.12 -12.78
N GLU A 111 -3.15 -4.69 -13.13
CA GLU A 111 -2.27 -5.47 -14.01
C GLU A 111 -1.46 -6.52 -13.23
N ASN A 112 -1.29 -6.35 -11.90
CA ASN A 112 -0.62 -7.32 -11.03
C ASN A 112 -1.63 -8.25 -10.32
N LYS A 113 -2.18 -9.19 -11.08
CA LYS A 113 -3.15 -10.19 -10.57
C LYS A 113 -2.72 -10.88 -9.27
N SER A 114 -1.42 -11.09 -9.06
CA SER A 114 -0.93 -11.79 -7.87
C SER A 114 -1.21 -11.07 -6.54
N ASP A 115 -1.59 -9.79 -6.58
CA ASP A 115 -1.87 -8.97 -5.39
C ASP A 115 -3.32 -9.08 -4.91
N TYR A 116 -4.24 -9.51 -5.78
CA TYR A 116 -5.67 -9.49 -5.48
C TYR A 116 -6.44 -10.72 -5.99
N ASN A 117 -5.86 -11.60 -6.81
CA ASN A 117 -6.58 -12.73 -7.40
C ASN A 117 -6.95 -13.78 -6.33
N ASN A 118 -8.19 -13.73 -5.84
CA ASN A 118 -8.78 -14.67 -4.88
C ASN A 118 -8.03 -14.77 -3.53
N LEU A 119 -7.09 -13.85 -3.31
CA LEU A 119 -6.09 -13.89 -2.25
C LEU A 119 -5.91 -12.49 -1.69
N VAL A 120 -5.73 -12.42 -0.39
CA VAL A 120 -5.31 -11.20 0.30
C VAL A 120 -4.11 -11.53 1.19
N THR A 121 -3.09 -10.66 1.14
CA THR A 121 -1.82 -10.88 1.84
C THR A 121 -1.81 -10.11 3.15
N SER A 122 -1.62 -10.81 4.26
CA SER A 122 -1.57 -10.24 5.61
C SER A 122 -0.18 -10.40 6.20
N GLY A 123 0.39 -9.31 6.70
CA GLY A 123 1.54 -9.36 7.59
C GLY A 123 1.19 -10.08 8.89
N LEU A 124 2.18 -10.59 9.61
CA LEU A 124 1.94 -11.28 10.88
C LEU A 124 1.38 -10.35 11.97
N ASN A 125 1.53 -9.03 11.83
CA ASN A 125 0.93 -8.00 12.67
C ASN A 125 -0.49 -7.61 12.24
N GLN A 126 -1.05 -8.25 11.22
CA GLN A 126 -2.34 -7.89 10.60
C GLN A 126 -3.36 -9.02 10.69
N THR A 127 -3.05 -10.11 11.38
CA THR A 127 -3.95 -11.26 11.55
C THR A 127 -3.67 -11.93 12.88
N SER A 128 -4.68 -12.59 13.47
CA SER A 128 -4.50 -13.46 14.64
C SER A 128 -4.41 -14.94 14.26
N PHE A 129 -4.49 -15.26 12.96
CA PHE A 129 -4.48 -16.62 12.45
C PHE A 129 -3.05 -17.12 12.16
N LYS A 130 -2.78 -18.39 12.45
CA LYS A 130 -1.47 -19.02 12.18
C LYS A 130 -1.38 -19.44 10.72
N GLY A 131 -0.35 -18.98 10.01
CA GLY A 131 -0.10 -19.43 8.64
C GLY A 131 0.75 -20.69 8.59
N LEU A 132 0.62 -21.42 7.48
CA LEU A 132 1.49 -22.53 7.12
C LEU A 132 2.69 -22.02 6.32
N LEU A 133 3.89 -22.34 6.79
CA LEU A 133 5.15 -21.97 6.16
C LEU A 133 5.86 -23.23 5.66
N PRO A 134 6.04 -23.38 4.34
CA PRO A 134 6.69 -24.56 3.78
C PRO A 134 8.16 -24.62 4.20
N ILE A 135 8.66 -25.82 4.49
CA ILE A 135 10.05 -26.07 4.86
C ILE A 135 10.73 -26.74 3.67
N GLY A 136 11.09 -25.94 2.67
CA GLY A 136 11.75 -26.40 1.46
C GLY A 136 12.52 -25.28 0.78
N VAL A 137 13.36 -25.63 -0.19
CA VAL A 137 14.05 -24.63 -1.01
C VAL A 137 13.06 -24.09 -2.05
N LYS A 138 12.90 -22.77 -2.12
CA LYS A 138 12.04 -22.11 -3.12
C LYS A 138 12.37 -22.62 -4.52
N GLY A 139 11.38 -23.18 -5.22
CA GLY A 139 11.54 -23.71 -6.58
C GLY A 139 12.11 -25.14 -6.66
N LYS A 140 12.27 -25.84 -5.53
CA LYS A 140 12.64 -27.26 -5.49
C LYS A 140 11.61 -28.07 -4.73
N THR A 141 11.52 -29.37 -5.06
CA THR A 141 10.66 -30.35 -4.39
C THR A 141 11.28 -30.95 -3.13
N ASP A 142 12.52 -30.56 -2.79
CA ASP A 142 13.30 -31.16 -1.71
C ASP A 142 12.99 -30.51 -0.36
N TYR A 143 12.58 -31.34 0.61
CA TYR A 143 12.30 -30.94 2.00
C TYR A 143 13.46 -31.36 2.90
N HIS A 144 14.12 -30.40 3.56
CA HIS A 144 15.34 -30.65 4.34
C HIS A 144 15.11 -31.03 5.82
N SER A 145 13.87 -31.29 6.21
CA SER A 145 13.43 -31.40 7.61
C SER A 145 13.04 -32.83 8.05
N GLY A 146 13.48 -33.87 7.34
CA GLY A 146 13.11 -35.25 7.67
C GLY A 146 11.63 -35.57 7.43
N GLY A 147 10.99 -34.92 6.45
CA GLY A 147 9.60 -35.17 6.06
C GLY A 147 8.57 -34.13 6.54
N ILE A 148 8.98 -33.15 7.36
CA ILE A 148 8.10 -32.04 7.79
C ILE A 148 7.92 -31.06 6.64
N LYS A 149 6.74 -31.05 6.03
CA LYS A 149 6.47 -30.20 4.86
C LYS A 149 6.29 -28.73 5.23
N GLU A 150 5.75 -28.44 6.40
CA GLU A 150 5.35 -27.09 6.81
C GLU A 150 5.49 -26.89 8.33
N ILE A 151 5.80 -25.66 8.77
CA ILE A 151 5.67 -25.21 10.17
C ILE A 151 4.63 -24.10 10.28
N LYS A 152 4.07 -23.93 11.48
CA LYS A 152 3.15 -22.83 11.77
C LYS A 152 3.92 -21.57 12.14
N VAL A 153 3.58 -20.47 11.48
CA VAL A 153 4.07 -19.14 11.84
C VAL A 153 3.08 -18.50 12.79
N THR A 154 3.58 -18.03 13.93
CA THR A 154 2.74 -17.43 14.96
C THR A 154 2.56 -15.94 14.65
N PRO A 155 1.31 -15.46 14.52
CA PRO A 155 1.03 -14.05 14.33
C PRO A 155 1.36 -13.24 15.59
N VAL A 156 1.52 -11.93 15.41
CA VAL A 156 1.75 -11.00 16.53
C VAL A 156 0.44 -10.53 17.15
N LEU A 157 -0.66 -10.46 16.37
CA LEU A 157 -1.95 -10.14 16.97
C LEU A 157 -2.44 -11.34 17.80
N PRO A 158 -2.82 -11.12 19.07
CA PRO A 158 -3.47 -12.16 19.85
C PRO A 158 -4.87 -12.42 19.30
N THR A 159 -5.41 -13.60 19.61
CA THR A 159 -6.80 -13.93 19.26
C THR A 159 -7.81 -13.15 20.10
N LYS A 160 -7.39 -12.64 21.26
CA LYS A 160 -8.17 -11.76 22.16
C LYS A 160 -7.29 -10.70 22.81
N TYR A 161 -7.84 -9.51 23.00
CA TYR A 161 -7.25 -8.44 23.81
C TYR A 161 -8.08 -8.25 25.07
N HIS A 162 -7.51 -8.48 26.26
CA HIS A 162 -8.22 -8.33 27.53
C HIS A 162 -9.63 -8.96 27.52
N SER A 163 -9.73 -10.20 27.01
CA SER A 163 -10.98 -10.98 26.80
C SER A 163 -11.87 -10.57 25.63
N LYS A 164 -11.65 -9.41 25.00
CA LYS A 164 -12.35 -8.97 23.78
C LYS A 164 -11.83 -9.74 22.57
N LEU A 165 -12.72 -10.13 21.66
CA LEU A 165 -12.32 -10.87 20.45
C LEU A 165 -11.55 -9.96 19.48
N THR A 166 -10.44 -10.44 18.92
CA THR A 166 -9.76 -9.75 17.81
C THR A 166 -10.51 -10.02 16.51
N VAL A 167 -11.12 -8.99 15.92
CA VAL A 167 -11.71 -9.06 14.58
C VAL A 167 -10.77 -8.37 13.61
N THR A 168 -10.57 -8.97 12.43
CA THR A 168 -9.67 -8.43 11.42
C THR A 168 -10.40 -8.33 10.09
N CYS A 169 -10.40 -7.12 9.53
CA CYS A 169 -10.92 -6.84 8.20
C CYS A 169 -9.81 -6.25 7.32
N GLU A 170 -9.72 -6.72 6.09
CA GLU A 170 -8.84 -6.15 5.08
C GLU A 170 -9.68 -5.45 4.02
N LEU A 171 -9.38 -4.19 3.76
CA LEU A 171 -10.07 -3.35 2.79
C LEU A 171 -9.16 -3.14 1.58
N GLN A 172 -9.44 -3.88 0.51
CA GLN A 172 -8.64 -3.90 -0.69
C GLN A 172 -9.21 -2.98 -1.78
N PHE A 173 -8.38 -2.06 -2.25
CA PHE A 173 -8.63 -1.15 -3.37
C PHE A 173 -7.86 -1.62 -4.59
N ILE A 174 -8.59 -1.98 -5.64
CA ILE A 174 -7.99 -2.35 -6.94
C ILE A 174 -8.06 -1.14 -7.85
N TYR A 175 -6.95 -0.72 -8.46
CA TYR A 175 -6.86 0.47 -9.30
C TYR A 175 -6.14 0.20 -10.63
N GLU A 176 -6.33 1.06 -11.62
CA GLU A 176 -5.63 0.95 -12.90
C GLU A 176 -4.15 1.32 -12.81
N ASP A 177 -3.32 0.65 -13.62
CA ASP A 177 -1.92 1.01 -13.70
C ASP A 177 -1.72 2.42 -14.30
N TYR A 178 -0.82 3.19 -13.70
CA TYR A 178 -0.33 4.48 -14.19
C TYR A 178 1.20 4.48 -14.36
N LYS A 179 1.83 3.31 -14.23
CA LYS A 179 3.27 3.12 -14.41
C LYS A 179 3.73 3.56 -15.80
N ASP A 180 2.90 3.39 -16.83
CA ASP A 180 3.14 3.89 -18.19
C ASP A 180 3.42 5.40 -18.23
N VAL A 181 2.59 6.18 -17.55
CA VAL A 181 2.71 7.64 -17.49
C VAL A 181 4.00 8.04 -16.80
N ILE A 182 4.33 7.37 -15.69
CA ILE A 182 5.53 7.67 -14.91
C ILE A 182 6.81 7.19 -15.62
N ASP A 183 6.79 6.00 -16.22
CA ASP A 183 7.92 5.45 -16.96
C ASP A 183 8.33 6.38 -18.10
N SER A 184 7.35 6.99 -18.77
CA SER A 184 7.58 7.88 -19.92
C SER A 184 8.38 9.15 -19.63
N ILE A 185 8.58 9.51 -18.35
CA ILE A 185 9.33 10.71 -17.96
C ILE A 185 10.59 10.39 -17.13
N ARG A 186 10.84 9.10 -16.85
CA ARG A 186 11.96 8.69 -15.98
C ARG A 186 13.32 8.97 -16.60
N GLU A 187 13.44 8.80 -17.91
CA GLU A 187 14.70 9.02 -18.62
C GLU A 187 15.06 10.51 -18.62
N GLU A 188 14.08 11.38 -18.83
CA GLU A 188 14.22 12.83 -18.83
C GLU A 188 14.57 13.35 -17.44
N TYR A 189 13.90 12.87 -16.39
CA TYR A 189 14.31 13.20 -15.03
C TYR A 189 15.73 12.71 -14.74
N SER A 190 16.10 11.51 -15.19
CA SER A 190 17.46 10.99 -15.00
C SER A 190 18.51 11.85 -15.70
N ALA A 191 18.19 12.41 -16.87
CA ALA A 191 19.04 13.37 -17.57
C ALA A 191 19.17 14.68 -16.80
N VAL A 192 18.05 15.29 -16.36
CA VAL A 192 18.06 16.49 -15.53
C VAL A 192 18.85 16.29 -14.25
N ARG A 193 18.67 15.15 -13.59
CA ARG A 193 19.39 14.81 -12.36
C ARG A 193 20.90 14.73 -12.56
N LYS A 194 21.36 14.19 -13.70
CA LYS A 194 22.79 14.20 -14.05
C LYS A 194 23.31 15.62 -14.27
N ILE A 195 22.52 16.49 -14.89
CA ILE A 195 22.86 17.91 -15.05
C ILE A 195 22.99 18.57 -13.68
N PHE A 196 21.97 18.57 -12.84
CA PHE A 196 22.06 19.20 -11.50
C PHE A 196 23.23 18.64 -10.67
N ALA A 197 23.47 17.33 -10.74
CA ALA A 197 24.59 16.70 -10.05
C ALA A 197 25.98 17.15 -10.54
N SER A 198 26.11 17.63 -11.78
CA SER A 198 27.38 18.13 -12.34
C SER A 198 27.71 19.55 -11.87
N TYR A 199 26.70 20.36 -11.56
CA TYR A 199 26.87 21.72 -11.02
C TYR A 199 27.03 21.74 -9.49
N LEU A 200 26.72 20.62 -8.81
CA LEU A 200 26.81 20.53 -7.35
C LEU A 200 28.19 20.94 -6.78
N PRO A 201 29.34 20.55 -7.37
CA PRO A 201 30.64 21.01 -6.88
C PRO A 201 30.85 22.52 -7.01
N GLN A 202 30.33 23.13 -8.09
CA GLN A 202 30.43 24.59 -8.28
C GLN A 202 29.61 25.32 -7.22
N ILE A 203 28.40 24.84 -6.94
CA ILE A 203 27.47 25.44 -5.97
C ILE A 203 28.03 25.40 -4.56
N LEU A 204 28.69 24.29 -4.20
CA LEU A 204 29.22 24.09 -2.86
C LEU A 204 30.65 24.59 -2.70
N ALA A 205 31.31 25.06 -3.77
CA ALA A 205 32.74 25.39 -3.74
C ALA A 205 33.12 26.39 -2.64
N GLU A 206 32.27 27.39 -2.38
CA GLU A 206 32.51 28.42 -1.36
C GLU A 206 32.32 27.92 0.07
N SER A 207 31.69 26.75 0.25
CA SER A 207 31.45 26.14 1.56
C SER A 207 32.60 25.25 2.04
N PHE A 208 33.65 25.06 1.23
CA PHE A 208 34.78 24.18 1.53
C PHE A 208 36.12 24.88 1.28
N GLU A 209 37.12 24.60 2.12
CA GLU A 209 38.47 25.19 1.99
C GLU A 209 39.21 24.67 0.75
N THR A 210 39.03 23.38 0.42
CA THR A 210 39.71 22.73 -0.70
C THR A 210 38.75 21.94 -1.58
N LYS A 211 39.15 21.71 -2.84
CA LYS A 211 38.39 20.84 -3.77
C LYS A 211 38.42 19.39 -3.33
N GLU A 212 39.51 18.98 -2.69
CA GLU A 212 39.71 17.65 -2.13
C GLU A 212 38.68 17.36 -1.04
N ASP A 213 38.46 18.30 -0.12
CA ASP A 213 37.47 18.16 0.96
C ASP A 213 36.05 18.08 0.41
N LEU A 214 35.73 18.91 -0.58
CA LEU A 214 34.43 18.87 -1.26
C LEU A 214 34.22 17.52 -1.96
N ASN A 215 35.21 17.04 -2.69
CA ASN A 215 35.15 15.75 -3.37
C ASN A 215 35.02 14.59 -2.38
N TYR A 216 35.76 14.64 -1.27
CA TYR A 216 35.62 13.68 -0.19
C TYR A 216 34.20 13.73 0.39
N PHE A 217 33.69 14.92 0.71
CA PHE A 217 32.34 15.11 1.23
C PHE A 217 31.26 14.56 0.29
N LEU A 218 31.33 14.86 -1.00
CA LEU A 218 30.31 14.42 -1.97
C LEU A 218 30.33 12.91 -2.20
N ASN A 219 31.52 12.28 -2.15
CA ASN A 219 31.70 10.86 -2.44
C ASN A 219 31.76 9.98 -1.19
N TYR A 220 31.70 10.57 0.01
CA TYR A 220 31.77 9.84 1.26
C TYR A 220 30.59 8.87 1.42
N LYS A 221 30.90 7.60 1.66
CA LYS A 221 29.93 6.54 1.96
C LYS A 221 30.27 5.92 3.31
N THR A 222 29.31 5.85 4.23
CA THR A 222 29.50 5.07 5.46
C THR A 222 29.32 3.58 5.16
N LYS A 223 30.03 2.71 5.89
CA LYS A 223 29.87 1.25 5.78
C LYS A 223 28.44 0.73 6.08
N LYS A 224 27.59 1.56 6.69
CA LYS A 224 26.23 1.20 7.15
C LYS A 224 25.10 1.84 6.34
N SER A 225 25.40 2.73 5.41
CA SER A 225 24.36 3.45 4.66
C SER A 225 24.58 3.36 3.16
N ASP A 226 23.62 2.78 2.44
CA ASP A 226 23.49 2.90 0.98
C ASP A 226 23.13 4.34 0.53
N SER A 227 23.01 5.28 1.48
CA SER A 227 22.66 6.67 1.24
C SER A 227 23.77 7.39 0.45
N ASP A 228 23.47 7.67 -0.81
CA ASP A 228 24.29 8.50 -1.68
C ASP A 228 24.01 9.99 -1.36
N ARG A 229 24.92 10.64 -0.64
CA ARG A 229 24.80 12.05 -0.24
C ARG A 229 24.63 12.97 -1.44
N LYS A 230 25.39 12.71 -2.51
CA LYS A 230 25.31 13.46 -3.77
C LYS A 230 23.91 13.37 -4.35
N LYS A 231 23.27 12.21 -4.27
CA LYS A 231 21.85 12.03 -4.65
C LYS A 231 20.93 12.98 -3.88
N TYR A 232 20.99 13.00 -2.54
CA TYR A 232 20.06 13.82 -1.74
C TYR A 232 20.22 15.31 -1.98
N LEU A 233 21.46 15.78 -2.09
CA LEU A 233 21.76 17.18 -2.39
C LEU A 233 21.27 17.56 -3.79
N THR A 234 21.51 16.70 -4.78
CA THR A 234 21.02 16.89 -6.15
C THR A 234 19.49 16.99 -6.19
N ASP A 235 18.80 16.03 -5.54
CA ASP A 235 17.34 16.00 -5.47
C ASP A 235 16.78 17.24 -4.76
N ASN A 236 17.51 17.79 -3.78
CA ASN A 236 17.15 19.04 -3.12
C ASN A 236 17.26 20.25 -4.07
N LEU A 237 18.35 20.39 -4.81
CA LEU A 237 18.51 21.46 -5.80
C LEU A 237 17.42 21.44 -6.88
N ILE A 238 17.05 20.24 -7.35
CA ILE A 238 15.95 20.08 -8.30
C ILE A 238 14.64 20.60 -7.70
N ARG A 239 14.33 20.26 -6.45
CA ARG A 239 13.14 20.79 -5.76
C ARG A 239 13.20 22.31 -5.63
N ASN A 240 14.33 22.89 -5.25
CA ASN A 240 14.45 24.35 -5.17
C ASN A 240 14.19 25.01 -6.53
N TYR A 241 14.73 24.43 -7.61
CA TYR A 241 14.55 24.98 -8.96
C TYR A 241 13.10 24.91 -9.45
N TYR A 242 12.47 23.73 -9.36
CA TYR A 242 11.15 23.51 -9.96
C TYR A 242 9.97 23.82 -9.03
N ILE A 243 10.15 23.76 -7.71
CA ILE A 243 9.09 24.00 -6.72
C ILE A 243 9.19 25.40 -6.14
N GLN A 244 10.39 25.80 -5.67
CA GLN A 244 10.58 27.12 -5.05
C GLN A 244 10.86 28.23 -6.08
N GLY A 245 11.20 27.85 -7.32
CA GLY A 245 11.51 28.81 -8.39
C GLY A 245 12.87 29.49 -8.23
N GLU A 246 13.77 28.96 -7.40
CA GLU A 246 15.11 29.50 -7.21
C GLU A 246 16.02 29.13 -8.39
N ARG A 247 16.49 30.13 -9.15
CA ARG A 247 17.25 29.94 -10.40
C ARG A 247 18.63 30.58 -10.38
N GLU A 248 19.28 30.63 -9.22
CA GLU A 248 20.55 31.33 -9.04
C GLU A 248 21.74 30.69 -9.78
N ILE A 249 21.58 29.44 -10.23
CA ILE A 249 22.61 28.69 -10.93
C ILE A 249 22.65 29.07 -12.42
N LYS A 250 23.83 29.49 -12.89
CA LYS A 250 24.08 29.77 -14.31
C LYS A 250 24.39 28.47 -15.06
N TYR A 251 23.40 27.97 -15.78
CA TYR A 251 23.56 26.80 -16.65
C TYR A 251 24.04 27.21 -18.05
N ASN A 252 24.79 26.32 -18.72
CA ASN A 252 25.05 26.50 -20.15
C ASN A 252 23.76 26.35 -20.97
N LYS A 253 23.76 26.82 -22.22
CA LYS A 253 22.58 26.85 -23.09
C LYS A 253 21.93 25.46 -23.29
N LYS A 254 22.73 24.41 -23.49
CA LYS A 254 22.27 23.05 -23.75
C LYS A 254 21.61 22.44 -22.51
N ASP A 255 22.22 22.65 -21.35
CA ASP A 255 21.68 22.18 -20.07
C ASP A 255 20.39 22.91 -19.73
N LEU A 256 20.35 24.24 -19.93
CA LEU A 256 19.17 25.05 -19.70
C LEU A 256 17.99 24.63 -20.59
N GLU A 257 18.25 24.29 -21.86
CA GLU A 257 17.24 23.74 -22.76
C GLU A 257 16.65 22.43 -22.22
N THR A 258 17.50 21.52 -21.75
CA THR A 258 17.06 20.24 -21.15
C THR A 258 16.22 20.48 -19.89
N ILE A 259 16.68 21.37 -19.01
CA ILE A 259 15.99 21.75 -17.76
C ILE A 259 14.61 22.35 -18.05
N ASN A 260 14.50 23.24 -19.04
CA ASN A 260 13.24 23.89 -19.41
C ASN A 260 12.28 22.92 -20.10
N ASN A 261 12.78 22.04 -20.97
CA ASN A 261 11.97 20.99 -21.59
C ASN A 261 11.36 20.07 -20.52
N PHE A 262 12.13 19.72 -19.50
CA PHE A 262 11.62 18.93 -18.38
C PHE A 262 10.55 19.66 -17.55
N ALA A 263 10.65 20.98 -17.37
CA ALA A 263 9.59 21.77 -16.71
C ALA A 263 8.23 21.57 -17.39
N ASN A 264 8.21 21.65 -18.73
CA ASN A 264 7.01 21.44 -19.53
C ASN A 264 6.51 20.00 -19.43
N LEU A 265 7.41 19.02 -19.35
CA LEU A 265 7.04 17.62 -19.17
C LEU A 265 6.39 17.37 -17.80
N ILE A 266 6.88 17.97 -16.71
CA ILE A 266 6.25 17.86 -15.38
C ILE A 266 4.78 18.30 -15.45
N ILE A 267 4.50 19.44 -16.11
CA ILE A 267 3.14 19.97 -16.26
C ILE A 267 2.28 19.00 -17.06
N LYS A 268 2.73 18.58 -18.25
CA LYS A 268 2.01 17.64 -19.11
C LYS A 268 1.74 16.31 -18.42
N THR A 269 2.71 15.78 -17.67
CA THR A 269 2.53 14.55 -16.89
C THR A 269 1.49 14.73 -15.79
N GLY A 270 1.46 15.88 -15.11
CA GLY A 270 0.42 16.20 -14.13
C GLY A 270 -0.99 16.22 -14.75
N GLU A 271 -1.14 16.87 -15.90
CA GLU A 271 -2.39 16.91 -16.67
C GLU A 271 -2.82 15.52 -17.12
N LEU A 272 -1.89 14.69 -17.62
CA LEU A 272 -2.17 13.31 -18.00
C LEU A 272 -2.67 12.47 -16.82
N LEU A 273 -2.02 12.58 -15.66
CA LEU A 273 -2.44 11.89 -14.44
C LEU A 273 -3.82 12.34 -13.96
N GLN A 274 -4.11 13.64 -14.02
CA GLN A 274 -5.41 14.19 -13.65
C GLN A 274 -6.52 13.70 -14.60
N ASN A 275 -6.26 13.70 -15.91
CA ASN A 275 -7.22 13.30 -16.95
C ASN A 275 -7.47 11.78 -16.98
N LYS A 276 -6.56 10.96 -16.43
CA LYS A 276 -6.74 9.51 -16.33
C LYS A 276 -7.83 9.11 -15.32
N GLU A 277 -8.42 10.07 -14.58
CA GLU A 277 -9.49 9.87 -13.60
C GLU A 277 -9.26 8.66 -12.69
N ILE A 278 -8.12 8.63 -12.00
CA ILE A 278 -7.69 7.44 -11.25
C ILE A 278 -8.64 7.19 -10.08
N LYS A 279 -9.57 6.27 -10.30
CA LYS A 279 -10.58 5.79 -9.36
C LYS A 279 -10.37 4.30 -9.12
N PRO A 280 -10.74 3.78 -7.93
CA PRO A 280 -10.73 2.34 -7.74
C PRO A 280 -11.67 1.65 -8.74
N ILE A 281 -11.20 0.56 -9.33
CA ILE A 281 -11.97 -0.35 -10.16
C ILE A 281 -12.93 -1.16 -9.28
N ALA A 282 -12.43 -1.61 -8.13
CA ALA A 282 -13.20 -2.35 -7.15
C ALA A 282 -12.69 -2.04 -5.74
N ILE A 283 -13.61 -2.10 -4.79
CA ILE A 283 -13.32 -2.05 -3.36
C ILE A 283 -13.92 -3.31 -2.75
N ILE A 284 -13.07 -4.12 -2.12
CA ILE A 284 -13.45 -5.39 -1.51
C ILE A 284 -13.11 -5.31 -0.03
N ILE A 285 -14.05 -5.68 0.81
CA ILE A 285 -13.81 -5.87 2.25
C ILE A 285 -13.83 -7.36 2.56
N THR A 286 -12.82 -7.85 3.25
CA THR A 286 -12.66 -9.27 3.62
C THR A 286 -12.48 -9.39 5.14
N CYS A 287 -13.25 -10.24 5.81
CA CYS A 287 -13.04 -10.57 7.21
C CYS A 287 -12.21 -11.85 7.35
N LEU A 288 -11.01 -11.72 7.91
CA LEU A 288 -10.14 -12.86 8.17
C LEU A 288 -10.66 -13.66 9.37
N PRO A 289 -10.63 -15.00 9.32
CA PRO A 289 -10.93 -15.83 10.48
C PRO A 289 -10.00 -15.50 11.67
N ASN A 290 -10.58 -15.35 12.86
CA ASN A 290 -9.83 -15.28 14.10
C ASN A 290 -9.04 -16.58 14.33
N GLY A 291 -7.86 -16.49 14.93
CA GLY A 291 -7.01 -17.65 15.21
C GLY A 291 -7.64 -18.73 16.10
N LEU A 292 -8.73 -18.44 16.82
CA LEU A 292 -9.52 -19.45 17.55
C LEU A 292 -10.30 -20.40 16.62
N LEU A 293 -10.46 -20.05 15.33
CA LEU A 293 -11.11 -20.87 14.31
C LEU A 293 -10.10 -21.72 13.51
N GLU A 294 -8.90 -21.96 14.05
CA GLU A 294 -7.79 -22.63 13.36
C GLU A 294 -8.21 -23.98 12.74
N ASN A 295 -8.95 -24.79 13.49
CA ASN A 295 -9.44 -26.11 13.08
C ASN A 295 -10.40 -26.09 11.87
N LYS A 296 -10.99 -24.93 11.55
CA LYS A 296 -11.94 -24.80 10.44
C LYS A 296 -11.34 -24.14 9.21
N TYR A 297 -10.28 -23.36 9.36
CA TYR A 297 -9.81 -22.48 8.28
C TYR A 297 -8.34 -22.67 7.90
N SER A 298 -7.62 -23.61 8.51
CA SER A 298 -6.17 -23.79 8.29
C SER A 298 -5.80 -23.93 6.82
N GLU A 299 -6.61 -24.63 6.03
CA GLU A 299 -6.41 -24.85 4.60
C GLU A 299 -6.65 -23.61 3.73
N MET A 300 -7.28 -22.57 4.29
CA MET A 300 -7.53 -21.30 3.61
C MET A 300 -6.33 -20.34 3.71
N PHE A 301 -5.32 -20.69 4.51
CA PHE A 301 -4.13 -19.87 4.72
C PHE A 301 -2.89 -20.54 4.16
N VAL A 302 -2.17 -19.82 3.31
CA VAL A 302 -0.90 -20.26 2.72
C VAL A 302 0.22 -19.26 3.01
N SER A 303 1.47 -19.65 2.76
CA SER A 303 2.61 -18.74 2.88
C SER A 303 2.46 -17.52 1.96
N GLY A 304 2.86 -16.36 2.50
CA GLY A 304 2.96 -15.11 1.76
C GLY A 304 4.14 -15.09 0.78
N LYS A 305 4.28 -13.97 0.06
CA LYS A 305 5.38 -13.74 -0.91
C LYS A 305 6.74 -13.63 -0.22
N SER A 306 6.73 -13.11 1.01
CA SER A 306 7.91 -12.96 1.85
C SER A 306 7.93 -14.09 2.87
N TYR A 307 8.91 -14.98 2.71
CA TYR A 307 9.02 -16.20 3.50
C TYR A 307 9.09 -15.87 5.00
N GLY A 308 8.13 -16.39 5.77
CA GLY A 308 8.08 -16.23 7.22
C GLY A 308 7.68 -14.85 7.74
N SER A 309 7.35 -13.88 6.87
CA SER A 309 6.96 -12.52 7.29
C SER A 309 5.52 -12.14 6.92
N SER A 310 4.86 -12.93 6.06
CA SER A 310 3.46 -12.75 5.71
C SER A 310 2.77 -14.06 5.36
N ILE A 311 1.45 -14.04 5.41
CA ILE A 311 0.56 -15.15 5.04
C ILE A 311 -0.46 -14.64 4.01
N ARG A 312 -1.15 -15.54 3.32
CA ARG A 312 -2.21 -15.21 2.36
C ARG A 312 -3.47 -15.98 2.68
N TYR A 313 -4.60 -15.29 2.68
CA TYR A 313 -5.93 -15.87 2.88
C TYR A 313 -6.66 -16.01 1.55
N HIS A 314 -7.15 -17.21 1.25
CA HIS A 314 -7.97 -17.52 0.07
C HIS A 314 -9.41 -17.10 0.30
N TYR A 315 -9.74 -15.86 -0.02
CA TYR A 315 -11.08 -15.35 0.27
C TYR A 315 -12.16 -15.80 -0.72
N ALA A 316 -11.77 -16.25 -1.92
CA ALA A 316 -12.69 -16.68 -2.97
C ALA A 316 -13.67 -17.78 -2.53
N ASP A 317 -13.13 -18.80 -1.87
CA ASP A 317 -13.91 -19.90 -1.28
C ASP A 317 -14.21 -19.64 0.20
N GLY A 318 -13.85 -18.45 0.69
CA GLY A 318 -13.94 -18.03 2.08
C GLY A 318 -15.39 -17.80 2.49
N LYS A 319 -15.98 -18.76 3.21
CA LYS A 319 -17.32 -18.66 3.78
C LYS A 319 -17.28 -18.77 5.30
N PHE A 320 -18.24 -18.16 5.99
CA PHE A 320 -18.51 -18.44 7.39
C PHE A 320 -19.05 -19.87 7.49
N LYS A 321 -18.29 -20.81 8.08
CA LYS A 321 -18.53 -22.26 7.95
C LYS A 321 -19.58 -22.80 8.92
N THR A 322 -19.94 -22.01 9.94
CA THR A 322 -20.87 -22.39 11.00
C THR A 322 -22.18 -21.61 10.96
N LEU A 323 -22.24 -20.55 10.14
CA LEU A 323 -23.44 -19.74 9.98
C LEU A 323 -24.40 -20.36 8.95
N PRO A 324 -25.73 -20.26 9.16
CA PRO A 324 -26.71 -20.73 8.20
C PRO A 324 -26.50 -20.11 6.81
N GLY A 325 -26.52 -20.95 5.77
CA GLY A 325 -26.33 -20.52 4.38
C GLY A 325 -24.87 -20.23 3.99
N ASN A 326 -23.92 -20.36 4.92
CA ASN A 326 -22.49 -20.13 4.70
C ASN A 326 -22.19 -18.84 3.94
N PRO A 327 -22.57 -17.66 4.48
CA PRO A 327 -22.34 -16.39 3.79
C PRO A 327 -20.85 -16.17 3.51
N PRO A 328 -20.49 -15.39 2.47
CA PRO A 328 -19.11 -15.13 2.14
C PRO A 328 -18.44 -14.25 3.21
N ARG A 329 -17.13 -14.44 3.39
CA ARG A 329 -16.28 -13.60 4.22
C ARG A 329 -15.80 -12.32 3.52
N SER A 330 -16.13 -12.16 2.24
CA SER A 330 -15.77 -11.00 1.44
C SER A 330 -16.98 -10.39 0.76
N PHE A 331 -17.02 -9.06 0.72
CA PHE A 331 -18.05 -8.30 0.04
C PHE A 331 -17.43 -7.25 -0.87
N PHE A 332 -18.07 -7.03 -2.02
CA PHE A 332 -17.82 -5.82 -2.77
C PHE A 332 -18.52 -4.64 -2.11
N VAL A 333 -17.74 -3.65 -1.76
CA VAL A 333 -18.24 -2.31 -1.42
C VAL A 333 -18.58 -1.57 -2.72
N MET A 334 -17.71 -1.68 -3.73
CA MET A 334 -17.86 -1.02 -5.02
C MET A 334 -17.37 -1.91 -6.18
N LYS A 335 -18.08 -1.86 -7.31
CA LYS A 335 -17.66 -2.39 -8.61
C LYS A 335 -17.86 -1.32 -9.68
N ASN A 336 -16.80 -0.91 -10.34
CA ASN A 336 -16.91 -0.02 -11.49
C ASN A 336 -17.37 -0.82 -12.72
N LYS A 337 -18.58 -0.51 -13.21
CA LYS A 337 -19.21 -1.21 -14.33
C LYS A 337 -18.41 -1.15 -15.63
N LEU A 338 -17.64 -0.08 -15.86
CA LEU A 338 -16.79 0.05 -17.05
C LEU A 338 -15.72 -1.04 -17.12
N TYR A 339 -15.35 -1.58 -15.97
CA TYR A 339 -14.34 -2.63 -15.83
C TYR A 339 -14.94 -3.99 -15.51
N GLU A 340 -16.26 -4.17 -15.66
CA GLU A 340 -16.96 -5.40 -15.28
C GLU A 340 -16.33 -6.65 -15.92
N LYS A 341 -15.87 -6.59 -17.18
CA LYS A 341 -15.13 -7.70 -17.81
C LYS A 341 -13.79 -7.99 -17.13
N LYS A 342 -13.06 -6.95 -16.69
CA LYS A 342 -11.82 -7.12 -15.91
C LYS A 342 -12.18 -7.70 -14.54
N ILE A 343 -13.14 -7.12 -13.81
CA ILE A 343 -13.58 -7.55 -12.48
C ILE A 343 -14.14 -8.98 -12.47
N ASN A 344 -14.93 -9.37 -13.46
CA ASN A 344 -15.51 -10.73 -13.53
C ASN A 344 -14.45 -11.79 -13.84
N LYS A 345 -13.41 -11.45 -14.62
CA LYS A 345 -12.21 -12.29 -14.76
C LYS A 345 -11.38 -12.38 -13.47
N ILE A 346 -11.59 -11.46 -12.53
CA ILE A 346 -10.83 -11.33 -11.29
C ILE A 346 -11.54 -12.12 -10.16
N LEU A 347 -12.87 -12.32 -10.20
CA LEU A 347 -13.69 -12.68 -9.03
C LEU A 347 -14.90 -13.60 -9.33
N GLU A 348 -14.71 -14.72 -10.04
CA GLU A 348 -15.79 -15.70 -10.32
C GLU A 348 -16.50 -16.27 -9.06
N SER A 349 -16.07 -15.92 -7.84
CA SER A 349 -16.49 -16.53 -6.57
C SER A 349 -16.95 -15.56 -5.46
N ILE A 350 -16.95 -14.23 -5.66
CA ILE A 350 -17.54 -13.23 -4.72
C ILE A 350 -18.84 -12.68 -5.31
#